data_AF-A0A0V1K1K1-F1
#
_entry.id   AF-A0A0V1K1K1-F1
#
_cell.length_a   1.000
_cell.length_b   1.000
_cell.length_c   1.000
_cell.angle_alpha   90.00
_cell.angle_beta   90.00
_cell.angle_gamma   90.00
#
_symmetry.space_group_name_H-M   'P 1'
#
loop_
_entity.id
_entity.type
_entity.pdbx_description
1 polymer ?
#
loop_
_entity_poly.entity_id
_entity_poly.type
_entity_poly.pdbx_seq_one_letter_code
_entity_poly.pdbx_strand_id
1 'polypeptide(L)'
;LIGHCAMRTVTTMAVLYALCAFVWPGSGELLSNSGKPNLGDLLDCEVFFPRTGMRSQLLAREGRHGQKSVPFKLWIQWAIDSGKTVRIHVRENQLIRPVLQYLHSVSRRLSQLIVHADLFRDDCGKQLSLDPQLFVKLVDELVPNAFISIGWTSPIDDETKSCVEKYTWSRVFQMLRLTYELPQAVIYSLSLRKALQSIEELHWLLNCRSGSYAVVGEEDHQWLLNGAELNTVLQMGRFGLKLNMLGKVEKKNYGTMLSHSSWPKSLAQKQSRRTSDNRFADQWKIENFKHPNVGLARIVNVGNDVALLGWPSGFLTPVDSDVKARRYANWQSLSGRLVLARREQANCSCADPSLAVHLAIILGNSTYKPVSPSVDGDYRLLINVCDGRVSVENIHFVGGNWSTHWAAFTSASVPQSRECYDFFLIDRQAEVEFTVDAVPCSKPAPGDSTTPTWWPWVSRHAVRLRLPKPNIIASVEHPQRQTTASLYHHRRHRRTLYIQKRGDDSIDLLIQHLQYISAASSEHLSAVLILLLCFFFAYKGTVVVIL
;
A
#
# COMPACT_ATOMS: atom_id res chain seq x y z
N LEU A 1 26.92 -24.82 -46.69
CA LEU A 1 25.92 -23.74 -46.81
C LEU A 1 25.25 -23.31 -45.48
N ILE A 2 25.79 -23.67 -44.29
CA ILE A 2 25.34 -23.13 -42.99
C ILE A 2 26.47 -22.35 -42.26
N GLY A 3 27.65 -22.21 -42.88
CA GLY A 3 28.79 -21.49 -42.31
C GLY A 3 28.94 -20.00 -42.71
N HIS A 4 28.09 -19.47 -43.60
CA HIS A 4 28.25 -18.12 -44.15
C HIS A 4 27.16 -17.10 -43.77
N CYS A 5 26.17 -17.48 -42.96
CA CYS A 5 25.12 -16.56 -42.50
C CYS A 5 25.32 -15.97 -41.09
N ALA A 6 26.27 -16.48 -40.28
CA ALA A 6 26.46 -16.01 -38.91
C ALA A 6 27.41 -14.79 -38.76
N MET A 7 28.15 -14.42 -39.82
CA MET A 7 29.15 -13.34 -39.75
C MET A 7 28.68 -11.97 -40.26
N ARG A 8 27.44 -11.85 -40.75
CA ARG A 8 26.88 -10.56 -41.25
C ARG A 8 25.90 -9.85 -40.30
N THR A 9 25.49 -10.50 -39.21
CA THR A 9 24.58 -9.91 -38.20
C THR A 9 25.31 -9.24 -37.05
N VAL A 10 26.58 -9.58 -36.80
CA VAL A 10 27.38 -8.96 -35.72
C VAL A 10 27.98 -7.61 -36.15
N THR A 11 28.26 -7.41 -37.44
CA THR A 11 28.80 -6.14 -37.97
C THR A 11 27.74 -5.05 -38.17
N THR A 12 26.46 -5.40 -38.28
CA THR A 12 25.36 -4.43 -38.45
C THR A 12 24.84 -3.84 -37.13
N MET A 13 24.97 -4.55 -35.99
CA MET A 13 24.62 -4.02 -34.66
C MET A 13 25.69 -3.06 -34.08
N ALA A 14 26.96 -3.21 -34.47
CA ALA A 14 28.03 -2.31 -34.02
C ALA A 14 27.99 -0.93 -34.71
N VAL A 15 27.52 -0.86 -35.96
CA VAL A 15 27.40 0.39 -36.73
C VAL A 15 26.19 1.23 -36.29
N LEU A 16 25.13 0.60 -35.80
CA LEU A 16 23.96 1.31 -35.24
C LEU A 16 24.22 1.91 -33.84
N TYR A 17 25.14 1.34 -33.06
CA TYR A 17 25.58 1.95 -31.79
C TYR A 17 26.59 3.09 -31.98
N ALA A 18 27.35 3.11 -33.07
CA ALA A 18 28.31 4.17 -33.37
C ALA A 18 27.68 5.39 -34.05
N LEU A 19 26.54 5.25 -34.74
CA LEU A 19 25.87 6.35 -35.45
C LEU A 19 24.90 7.18 -34.58
N CYS A 20 24.57 6.75 -33.36
CA CYS A 20 23.83 7.58 -32.40
C CYS A 20 24.73 8.47 -31.53
N ALA A 21 26.06 8.40 -31.71
CA ALA A 21 27.04 9.17 -30.94
C ALA A 21 27.61 10.40 -31.70
N PHE A 22 27.15 10.68 -32.91
CA PHE A 22 27.58 11.84 -33.70
C PHE A 22 26.37 12.55 -34.30
N VAL A 23 26.37 13.89 -34.19
CA VAL A 23 25.36 14.88 -34.65
C VAL A 23 24.31 15.28 -33.59
N TRP A 24 24.75 16.02 -32.55
CA TRP A 24 24.56 17.48 -32.52
C TRP A 24 25.50 18.13 -31.48
N PRO A 25 26.59 18.78 -31.92
CA PRO A 25 27.41 19.66 -31.10
C PRO A 25 26.89 21.10 -31.18
N GLY A 26 26.94 21.85 -30.08
CA GLY A 26 26.86 23.32 -30.12
C GLY A 26 25.65 23.96 -29.45
N SER A 27 25.63 23.92 -28.12
CA SER A 27 25.34 25.11 -27.30
C SER A 27 25.87 24.83 -25.88
N GLY A 28 27.19 24.76 -25.78
CA GLY A 28 27.87 24.98 -24.50
C GLY A 28 27.84 26.47 -24.17
N GLU A 29 27.80 26.76 -22.87
CA GLU A 29 27.91 28.09 -22.26
C GLU A 29 26.66 28.98 -22.30
N LEU A 30 25.71 28.68 -21.40
CA LEU A 30 25.34 29.61 -20.31
C LEU A 30 24.36 28.86 -19.41
N LEU A 31 24.82 28.39 -18.25
CA LEU A 31 24.08 28.27 -17.00
C LEU A 31 25.11 27.78 -15.97
N SER A 32 25.99 28.71 -15.59
CA SER A 32 26.73 28.58 -14.35
C SER A 32 25.74 28.53 -13.19
N ASN A 33 26.08 27.71 -12.19
CA ASN A 33 25.45 27.67 -10.86
C ASN A 33 23.99 27.19 -10.77
N SER A 34 23.69 25.97 -11.21
CA SER A 34 22.62 25.20 -10.55
C SER A 34 23.20 24.52 -9.30
N GLY A 35 23.16 25.24 -8.18
CA GLY A 35 23.62 24.78 -6.87
C GLY A 35 23.06 23.41 -6.52
N LYS A 36 23.97 22.48 -6.16
CA LYS A 36 23.62 21.21 -5.52
C LYS A 36 22.83 21.54 -4.25
N PRO A 37 21.62 20.98 -4.01
CA PRO A 37 20.92 21.22 -2.76
C PRO A 37 21.68 20.49 -1.66
N ASN A 38 22.51 21.23 -0.93
CA ASN A 38 23.12 20.76 0.31
C ASN A 38 22.09 20.95 1.43
N LEU A 39 22.19 20.18 2.52
CA LEU A 39 21.38 20.38 3.74
C LEU A 39 21.54 21.80 4.37
N GLY A 40 22.46 22.62 3.84
CA GLY A 40 22.61 24.06 4.09
C GLY A 40 21.60 24.97 3.35
N ASP A 41 20.73 24.43 2.50
CA ASP A 41 19.79 25.18 1.65
C ASP A 41 18.33 25.12 2.13
N LEU A 42 18.09 24.66 3.37
CA LEU A 42 16.78 24.65 4.03
C LEU A 42 16.75 25.64 5.21
N LEU A 43 15.86 26.62 5.13
CA LEU A 43 15.50 27.51 6.24
C LEU A 43 14.28 26.94 6.97
N ASP A 44 14.41 26.69 8.28
CA ASP A 44 13.36 26.06 9.10
C ASP A 44 12.91 27.04 10.19
N CYS A 45 11.62 27.42 10.16
CA CYS A 45 11.05 28.44 11.02
C CYS A 45 9.80 27.94 11.74
N GLU A 46 9.75 28.17 13.04
CA GLU A 46 8.55 28.07 13.85
C GLU A 46 7.83 29.42 13.90
N VAL A 47 6.51 29.40 13.68
CA VAL A 47 5.67 30.60 13.73
C VAL A 47 4.76 30.53 14.95
N PHE A 48 4.62 31.65 15.67
CA PHE A 48 3.81 31.73 16.89
C PHE A 48 3.28 33.14 17.15
N PHE A 49 2.24 33.24 17.99
CA PHE A 49 1.80 34.52 18.54
C PHE A 49 2.58 34.85 19.83
N PRO A 50 2.95 36.12 20.07
CA PRO A 50 3.58 36.51 21.32
C PRO A 50 2.65 36.25 22.51
N ARG A 51 3.22 35.79 23.63
CA ARG A 51 2.48 35.47 24.87
C ARG A 51 1.84 36.69 25.55
N THR A 52 2.24 37.90 25.18
CA THR A 52 1.84 39.17 25.81
C THR A 52 0.45 39.68 25.40
N GLY A 53 -0.44 38.82 24.88
CA GLY A 53 -1.82 39.17 24.54
C GLY A 53 -2.00 39.93 23.23
N MET A 54 -0.94 40.48 22.63
CA MET A 54 -0.98 41.08 21.28
C MET A 54 -1.02 40.02 20.19
N ARG A 55 -2.21 39.46 19.91
CA ARG A 55 -2.44 38.50 18.82
C ARG A 55 -2.42 39.10 17.40
N SER A 56 -2.03 40.37 17.25
CA SER A 56 -2.03 41.07 15.96
C SER A 56 -0.78 40.82 15.12
N GLN A 57 0.34 40.39 15.71
CA GLN A 57 1.61 40.20 15.01
C GLN A 57 2.13 38.77 15.13
N LEU A 58 2.35 38.13 13.98
CA LEU A 58 3.02 36.83 13.90
C LEU A 58 4.54 37.00 14.07
N LEU A 59 5.12 36.17 14.93
CA LEU A 59 6.57 36.09 15.14
C LEU A 59 7.11 34.78 14.56
N ALA A 60 8.36 34.84 14.14
CA ALA A 60 9.14 33.76 13.58
C ALA A 60 10.36 33.49 14.46
N ARG A 61 10.67 32.22 14.71
CA ARG A 61 11.90 31.76 15.36
C ARG A 61 12.53 30.68 14.50
N GLU A 62 13.80 30.84 14.18
CA GLU A 62 14.54 29.82 13.44
C GLU A 62 14.88 28.64 14.37
N GLY A 63 14.61 27.42 13.94
CA GLY A 63 14.76 26.23 14.77
C GLY A 63 16.20 25.96 15.24
N ARG A 64 17.21 26.50 14.55
CA ARG A 64 18.65 26.33 14.89
C ARG A 64 19.21 27.38 15.84
N HIS A 65 18.49 28.48 16.08
CA HIS A 65 18.95 29.62 16.89
C HIS A 65 17.92 29.95 17.97
N GLY A 66 18.02 29.25 19.10
CA GLY A 66 16.98 29.14 20.12
C GLY A 66 16.63 30.37 20.96
N GLN A 67 16.96 31.61 20.57
CA GLN A 67 16.61 32.76 21.43
C GLN A 67 16.13 34.04 20.74
N LYS A 68 16.33 34.24 19.43
CA LYS A 68 15.89 35.47 18.75
C LYS A 68 14.63 35.23 17.92
N SER A 69 13.55 35.92 18.26
CA SER A 69 12.34 35.99 17.46
C SER A 69 12.29 37.28 16.65
N VAL A 70 11.85 37.20 15.40
CA VAL A 70 11.66 38.34 14.51
C VAL A 70 10.23 38.36 13.97
N PRO A 71 9.71 39.49 13.48
CA PRO A 71 8.42 39.51 12.79
C PRO A 71 8.40 38.52 11.61
N PHE A 72 7.36 37.70 11.51
CA PHE A 72 7.27 36.66 10.47
C PHE A 72 7.38 37.22 9.05
N LYS A 73 6.80 38.40 8.80
CA LYS A 73 6.90 39.08 7.50
C LYS A 73 8.34 39.41 7.11
N LEU A 74 9.13 39.89 8.07
CA LEU A 74 10.54 40.24 7.87
C LEU A 74 11.37 38.98 7.61
N TRP A 75 11.13 37.92 8.38
CA TRP A 75 11.81 36.64 8.19
C TRP A 75 11.55 36.05 6.80
N ILE A 76 10.31 36.08 6.33
CA ILE A 76 9.96 35.60 4.99
C ILE A 76 10.62 36.44 3.90
N GLN A 77 10.70 37.76 4.05
CA GLN A 77 11.38 38.61 3.07
C GLN A 77 12.86 38.23 2.97
N TRP A 78 13.54 38.03 4.10
CA TRP A 78 14.91 37.51 4.11
C TRP A 78 15.02 36.12 3.46
N ALA A 79 14.05 35.24 3.73
CA ALA A 79 14.03 33.90 3.15
C ALA A 79 13.86 33.93 1.61
N ILE A 80 13.04 34.83 1.08
CA ILE A 80 12.90 35.08 -0.37
C ILE A 80 14.25 35.50 -0.96
N ASP A 81 14.91 36.47 -0.33
CA ASP A 81 16.17 37.02 -0.82
C ASP A 81 17.32 36.00 -0.77
N SER A 82 17.22 35.00 0.11
CA SER A 82 18.19 33.91 0.21
C SER A 82 18.11 32.88 -0.94
N GLY A 83 16.98 32.80 -1.64
CA GLY A 83 16.70 31.78 -2.67
C GLY A 83 16.60 30.33 -2.15
N LYS A 84 16.66 30.12 -0.82
CA LYS A 84 16.66 28.79 -0.19
C LYS A 84 15.26 28.19 -0.06
N THR A 85 15.18 26.87 0.10
CA THR A 85 13.92 26.20 0.43
C THR A 85 13.47 26.61 1.82
N VAL A 86 12.18 26.89 1.98
CA VAL A 86 11.59 27.37 3.24
C VAL A 86 10.64 26.33 3.81
N ARG A 87 10.88 25.92 5.06
CA ARG A 87 9.96 25.11 5.87
C ARG A 87 9.37 25.95 6.99
N ILE A 88 8.04 26.02 7.04
CA ILE A 88 7.27 26.73 8.06
C ILE A 88 6.57 25.73 8.95
N HIS A 89 6.89 25.71 10.25
CA HIS A 89 6.24 24.88 11.25
C HIS A 89 5.08 25.64 11.91
N VAL A 90 3.86 25.13 11.74
CA VAL A 90 2.64 25.57 12.40
C VAL A 90 2.28 24.57 13.49
N ARG A 91 2.11 25.03 14.74
CA ARG A 91 1.82 24.15 15.90
C ARG A 91 0.41 24.28 16.51
N GLU A 92 -0.34 25.32 16.16
CA GLU A 92 -1.63 25.63 16.80
C GLU A 92 -2.71 26.01 15.79
N ASN A 93 -3.96 25.64 16.06
CA ASN A 93 -5.11 25.91 15.18
C ASN A 93 -5.28 27.40 14.83
N GLN A 94 -5.08 28.28 15.82
CA GLN A 94 -5.21 29.72 15.62
C GLN A 94 -4.16 30.31 14.65
N LEU A 95 -3.06 29.60 14.40
CA LEU A 95 -1.99 30.03 13.51
C LEU A 95 -2.22 29.61 12.05
N ILE A 96 -2.99 28.54 11.81
CA ILE A 96 -3.14 27.94 10.47
C ILE A 96 -3.57 29.01 9.45
N ARG A 97 -4.72 29.64 9.65
CA ARG A 97 -5.29 30.57 8.68
C ARG A 97 -4.43 31.84 8.51
N PRO A 98 -4.01 32.57 9.57
CA PRO A 98 -3.18 33.76 9.41
C PRO A 98 -1.85 33.50 8.69
N VAL A 99 -1.18 32.39 9.00
CA VAL A 99 0.10 32.02 8.38
C VAL A 99 -0.11 31.68 6.90
N LEU A 100 -1.08 30.83 6.59
CA LEU A 100 -1.33 30.40 5.21
C LEU A 100 -1.84 31.53 4.32
N GLN A 101 -2.64 32.46 4.84
CA GLN A 101 -3.07 33.65 4.09
C GLN A 101 -1.88 34.55 3.72
N TYR A 102 -0.93 34.75 4.64
CA TYR A 102 0.28 35.49 4.32
C TYR A 102 1.14 34.73 3.31
N LEU A 103 1.35 33.42 3.52
CA LEU A 103 2.12 32.57 2.60
C LEU A 103 1.51 32.53 1.20
N HIS A 104 0.18 32.53 1.05
CA HIS A 104 -0.49 32.62 -0.24
C HIS A 104 0.02 33.81 -1.07
N SER A 105 0.12 34.99 -0.44
CA SER A 105 0.54 36.23 -1.11
C SER A 105 2.02 36.27 -1.55
N VAL A 106 2.88 35.46 -0.91
CA VAL A 106 4.33 35.48 -1.12
C VAL A 106 4.89 34.18 -1.70
N SER A 107 4.09 33.11 -1.74
CA SER A 107 4.51 31.76 -2.13
C SER A 107 5.20 31.70 -3.49
N ARG A 108 4.73 32.49 -4.46
CA ARG A 108 5.32 32.55 -5.82
C ARG A 108 6.72 33.16 -5.87
N ARG A 109 7.13 33.90 -4.83
CA ARG A 109 8.46 34.49 -4.70
C ARG A 109 9.46 33.57 -3.99
N LEU A 110 8.98 32.50 -3.35
CA LEU A 110 9.82 31.51 -2.70
C LEU A 110 10.27 30.46 -3.72
N SER A 111 11.51 29.99 -3.62
CA SER A 111 12.01 28.94 -4.51
C SER A 111 11.29 27.60 -4.29
N GLN A 112 11.03 27.25 -3.03
CA GLN A 112 10.20 26.12 -2.63
C GLN A 112 9.64 26.36 -1.22
N LEU A 113 8.34 26.10 -1.05
CA LEU A 113 7.65 26.19 0.25
C LEU A 113 7.28 24.79 0.75
N ILE A 114 7.55 24.53 2.02
CA ILE A 114 7.11 23.35 2.76
C ILE A 114 6.34 23.85 3.98
N VAL A 115 5.08 23.46 4.11
CA VAL A 115 4.29 23.73 5.31
C VAL A 115 4.31 22.47 6.17
N HIS A 116 4.77 22.62 7.40
CA HIS A 116 4.94 21.52 8.33
C HIS A 116 4.03 21.65 9.56
N ALA A 117 3.47 20.52 9.99
CA ALA A 117 2.76 20.39 11.26
C ALA A 117 2.88 18.97 11.80
N ASP A 118 2.86 18.85 13.13
CA ASP A 118 2.68 17.57 13.81
C ASP A 118 1.19 17.28 13.91
N LEU A 119 0.71 16.32 13.13
CA LEU A 119 -0.72 16.02 12.93
C LEU A 119 -1.15 14.69 13.55
N PHE A 120 -0.19 13.89 13.99
CA PHE A 120 -0.44 12.61 14.65
C PHE A 120 0.09 12.66 16.07
N ARG A 121 -0.67 12.07 16.99
CA ARG A 121 -0.23 11.96 18.38
C ARG A 121 0.59 10.69 18.54
N ASP A 122 1.79 10.81 19.08
CA ASP A 122 2.53 9.65 19.55
C ASP A 122 1.99 9.19 20.91
N ASP A 123 2.17 7.91 21.29
CA ASP A 123 1.61 7.39 22.56
C ASP A 123 2.10 8.17 23.78
N CYS A 124 3.37 8.52 23.75
CA CYS A 124 4.02 9.38 24.73
C CYS A 124 4.05 10.85 24.31
N GLY A 125 3.48 11.16 23.16
CA GLY A 125 3.48 12.49 22.59
C GLY A 125 2.54 13.43 23.33
N LYS A 126 2.85 14.72 23.24
CA LYS A 126 1.96 15.79 23.72
C LYS A 126 0.60 15.72 23.02
N GLN A 127 -0.42 16.25 23.69
CA GLN A 127 -1.75 16.38 23.13
C GLN A 127 -1.72 17.20 21.84
N LEU A 128 -2.45 16.73 20.83
CA LEU A 128 -2.55 17.41 19.55
C LEU A 128 -3.22 18.79 19.75
N SER A 129 -2.56 19.84 19.28
CA SER A 129 -3.04 21.23 19.34
C SER A 129 -3.61 21.73 18.00
N LEU A 130 -3.64 20.84 17.01
CA LEU A 130 -4.06 21.09 15.65
C LEU A 130 -5.18 20.13 15.25
N ASP A 131 -6.10 20.59 14.42
CA ASP A 131 -7.03 19.73 13.68
C ASP A 131 -6.36 19.32 12.35
N PRO A 132 -6.04 18.02 12.15
CA PRO A 132 -5.39 17.55 10.93
C PRO A 132 -6.19 17.82 9.66
N GLN A 133 -7.51 17.68 9.71
CA GLN A 133 -8.37 17.87 8.54
C GLN A 133 -8.45 19.34 8.17
N LEU A 134 -8.59 20.22 9.17
CA LEU A 134 -8.56 21.67 8.95
C LEU A 134 -7.23 22.13 8.36
N PHE A 135 -6.11 21.65 8.90
CA PHE A 135 -4.78 22.00 8.40
C PHE A 135 -4.62 21.62 6.93
N VAL A 136 -4.88 20.36 6.60
CA VAL A 136 -4.69 19.83 5.25
C VAL A 136 -5.62 20.53 4.25
N LYS A 137 -6.89 20.73 4.61
CA LYS A 137 -7.85 21.47 3.77
C LYS A 137 -7.39 22.89 3.48
N LEU A 138 -6.95 23.64 4.50
CA LEU A 138 -6.54 25.03 4.30
C LEU A 138 -5.21 25.16 3.54
N VAL A 139 -4.29 24.20 3.70
CA VAL A 139 -3.05 24.17 2.91
C VAL A 139 -3.36 23.92 1.43
N ASP A 140 -4.28 23.00 1.15
CA ASP A 140 -4.75 22.73 -0.22
C ASP A 140 -5.42 23.94 -0.87
N GLU A 141 -6.32 24.61 -0.13
CA GLU A 141 -7.03 25.79 -0.63
C GLU A 141 -6.13 27.03 -0.81
N LEU A 142 -5.24 27.32 0.15
CA LEU A 142 -4.50 28.59 0.19
C LEU A 142 -3.11 28.50 -0.43
N VAL A 143 -2.43 27.37 -0.37
CA VAL A 143 -1.06 27.24 -0.90
C VAL A 143 -0.87 25.92 -1.66
N PRO A 144 -1.64 25.70 -2.75
CA PRO A 144 -1.67 24.41 -3.46
C PRO A 144 -0.32 23.98 -4.06
N ASN A 145 0.62 24.91 -4.25
CA ASN A 145 1.95 24.63 -4.79
C ASN A 145 2.98 24.26 -3.70
N ALA A 146 2.62 24.32 -2.42
CA ALA A 146 3.51 23.97 -1.33
C ALA A 146 3.60 22.44 -1.16
N PHE A 147 4.71 21.97 -0.60
CA PHE A 147 4.78 20.60 -0.08
C PHE A 147 4.22 20.55 1.33
N ILE A 148 3.53 19.46 1.64
CA ILE A 148 2.91 19.25 2.94
C ILE A 148 3.80 18.29 3.72
N SER A 149 4.36 18.75 4.83
CA SER A 149 5.14 17.90 5.73
C SER A 149 4.34 17.60 6.99
N ILE A 150 4.10 16.33 7.28
CA ILE A 150 3.31 15.91 8.44
C ILE A 150 4.17 15.11 9.41
N GLY A 151 4.07 15.42 10.69
CA GLY A 151 4.86 14.79 11.75
C GLY A 151 4.01 14.17 12.84
N TRP A 152 4.71 13.57 13.80
CA TRP A 152 4.17 13.04 15.04
C TRP A 152 4.56 13.98 16.18
N THR A 153 3.70 14.13 17.18
CA THR A 153 4.04 14.94 18.35
C THR A 153 5.24 14.34 19.09
N SER A 154 6.22 15.17 19.44
CA SER A 154 7.40 14.72 20.19
C SER A 154 6.98 14.10 21.53
N PRO A 155 7.69 13.05 21.98
CA PRO A 155 7.45 12.44 23.27
C PRO A 155 7.58 13.48 24.40
N ILE A 156 6.82 13.26 25.46
CA ILE A 156 7.01 13.96 26.73
C ILE A 156 8.22 13.30 27.40
N ASP A 157 9.17 14.10 27.87
CA ASP A 157 10.33 13.67 28.65
C ASP A 157 9.86 13.09 29.99
N ASP A 158 9.37 11.86 29.96
CA ASP A 158 9.01 11.07 31.12
C ASP A 158 9.86 9.80 31.11
N GLU A 159 10.95 9.83 31.87
CA GLU A 159 11.94 8.74 31.98
C GLU A 159 11.31 7.40 32.41
N THR A 160 10.09 7.40 32.91
CA THR A 160 9.39 6.20 33.40
C THR A 160 8.65 5.41 32.33
N LYS A 161 8.46 5.97 31.12
CA LYS A 161 7.73 5.30 30.03
C LYS A 161 8.66 4.93 28.87
N SER A 162 8.78 3.64 28.59
CA SER A 162 9.42 3.17 27.35
C SER A 162 8.49 3.45 26.18
N CYS A 163 8.79 4.50 25.42
CA CYS A 163 7.93 5.05 24.37
C CYS A 163 8.21 4.53 22.96
N VAL A 164 8.90 3.39 22.84
CA VAL A 164 9.39 2.91 21.55
C VAL A 164 8.42 1.88 20.99
N GLU A 165 7.42 2.39 20.28
CA GLU A 165 6.57 1.60 19.40
C GLU A 165 6.95 1.85 17.93
N LYS A 166 6.87 0.81 17.11
CA LYS A 166 6.97 0.92 15.65
C LYS A 166 5.73 1.66 15.07
N TYR A 167 5.85 2.21 13.86
CA TYR A 167 4.69 2.68 13.09
C TYR A 167 3.87 1.49 12.60
N THR A 168 2.91 1.06 13.41
CA THR A 168 2.00 -0.04 13.07
C THR A 168 1.18 0.26 11.81
N TRP A 169 0.62 -0.77 11.17
CA TRP A 169 -0.27 -0.62 10.02
C TRP A 169 -1.46 0.32 10.29
N SER A 170 -1.98 0.32 11.53
CA SER A 170 -3.02 1.26 11.95
C SER A 170 -2.55 2.71 11.80
N ARG A 171 -1.36 3.04 12.32
CA ARG A 171 -0.74 4.37 12.19
C ARG A 171 -0.43 4.72 10.74
N VAL A 172 0.03 3.76 9.95
CA VAL A 172 0.25 3.95 8.50
C VAL A 172 -1.04 4.28 7.75
N PHE A 173 -2.14 3.59 8.04
CA PHE A 173 -3.43 3.89 7.43
C PHE A 173 -4.04 5.20 7.92
N GLN A 174 -3.77 5.62 9.16
CA GLN A 174 -4.12 6.97 9.62
C GLN A 174 -3.40 8.04 8.79
N MET A 175 -2.09 7.87 8.57
CA MET A 175 -1.30 8.75 7.71
C MET A 175 -1.86 8.76 6.29
N LEU A 176 -2.13 7.60 5.71
CA LEU A 176 -2.65 7.48 4.35
C LEU A 176 -4.02 8.16 4.19
N ARG A 177 -4.96 7.97 5.14
CA ARG A 177 -6.30 8.59 5.10
C ARG A 177 -6.25 10.10 4.93
N LEU A 178 -5.31 10.73 5.61
CA LEU A 178 -5.17 12.18 5.59
C LEU A 178 -4.53 12.69 4.30
N THR A 179 -3.70 11.86 3.64
CA THR A 179 -2.80 12.31 2.57
C THR A 179 -3.13 11.78 1.19
N TYR A 180 -3.92 10.70 1.10
CA TYR A 180 -4.09 9.93 -0.13
C TYR A 180 -4.66 10.74 -1.29
N GLU A 181 -5.57 11.68 -1.01
CA GLU A 181 -6.27 12.46 -2.04
C GLU A 181 -5.61 13.81 -2.35
N LEU A 182 -4.54 14.19 -1.65
CA LEU A 182 -3.95 15.53 -1.77
C LEU A 182 -3.27 15.76 -3.12
N PRO A 183 -3.44 16.85 -3.86
CA PRO A 183 -2.69 17.03 -5.10
C PRO A 183 -1.18 17.25 -4.85
N GLN A 184 -0.80 17.74 -3.66
CA GLN A 184 0.57 18.10 -3.29
C GLN A 184 1.48 16.89 -3.04
N ALA A 185 2.78 17.12 -3.13
CA ALA A 185 3.76 16.21 -2.55
C ALA A 185 3.67 16.22 -1.02
N VAL A 186 3.77 15.04 -0.44
CA VAL A 186 3.64 14.81 1.01
C VAL A 186 4.97 14.29 1.54
N ILE A 187 5.40 14.87 2.67
CA ILE A 187 6.63 14.51 3.37
C ILE A 187 6.27 14.01 4.76
N TYR A 188 6.41 12.72 5.01
CA TYR A 188 6.25 12.13 6.33
C TYR A 188 7.50 12.42 7.17
N SER A 189 7.38 13.27 8.18
CA SER A 189 8.44 13.57 9.16
C SER A 189 8.39 12.50 10.25
N LEU A 190 9.39 11.63 10.30
CA LEU A 190 9.38 10.40 11.10
C LEU A 190 10.56 10.35 12.06
N SER A 191 10.36 9.68 13.20
CA SER A 191 11.43 9.31 14.12
C SER A 191 12.27 8.20 13.49
N LEU A 192 13.59 8.36 13.54
CA LEU A 192 14.55 7.39 13.00
C LEU A 192 14.42 6.00 13.61
N ARG A 193 14.35 5.92 14.94
CA ARG A 193 14.26 4.64 15.65
C ARG A 193 13.01 3.87 15.26
N LYS A 194 11.87 4.56 15.15
CA LYS A 194 10.59 3.96 14.74
C LYS A 194 10.63 3.57 13.27
N ALA A 195 11.20 4.42 12.41
CA ALA A 195 11.32 4.12 10.99
C ALA A 195 12.12 2.85 10.71
N LEU A 196 13.21 2.61 11.44
CA LEU A 196 14.01 1.39 11.34
C LEU A 196 13.23 0.12 11.71
N GLN A 197 12.29 0.22 12.63
CA GLN A 197 11.44 -0.90 13.03
C GLN A 197 10.18 -1.05 12.16
N SER A 198 9.95 -0.13 11.21
CA SER A 198 8.72 -0.03 10.41
C SER A 198 9.00 0.07 8.92
N ILE A 199 10.10 -0.54 8.47
CA ILE A 199 10.60 -0.41 7.11
C ILE A 199 9.56 -0.85 6.08
N GLU A 200 8.91 -1.98 6.33
CA GLU A 200 7.89 -2.55 5.45
C GLU A 200 6.67 -1.63 5.36
N GLU A 201 6.15 -1.22 6.52
CA GLU A 201 4.97 -0.36 6.60
C GLU A 201 5.21 1.00 5.92
N LEU A 202 6.39 1.59 6.11
CA LEU A 202 6.77 2.86 5.51
C LEU A 202 7.05 2.73 4.01
N HIS A 203 7.72 1.66 3.58
CA HIS A 203 7.93 1.40 2.16
C HIS A 203 6.60 1.25 1.42
N TRP A 204 5.63 0.55 2.02
CA TRP A 204 4.27 0.44 1.48
C TRP A 204 3.59 1.81 1.39
N LEU A 205 3.62 2.61 2.47
CA LEU A 205 3.04 3.96 2.50
C LEU A 205 3.59 4.88 1.40
N LEU A 206 4.90 4.85 1.20
CA LEU A 206 5.59 5.70 0.21
C LEU A 206 5.33 5.26 -1.23
N ASN A 207 4.91 4.01 -1.45
CA ASN A 207 4.58 3.49 -2.77
C ASN A 207 3.09 3.57 -3.10
N CYS A 208 2.22 3.85 -2.13
CA CYS A 208 0.79 4.14 -2.37
C CYS A 208 0.59 5.32 -3.33
N ARG A 209 1.56 6.24 -3.39
CA ARG A 209 1.52 7.47 -4.18
C ARG A 209 2.91 7.84 -4.68
N SER A 210 3.01 8.39 -5.89
CA SER A 210 4.27 8.84 -6.48
C SER A 210 4.87 10.11 -5.85
N GLY A 211 4.04 10.97 -5.26
CA GLY A 211 4.45 12.20 -4.56
C GLY A 211 4.64 12.04 -3.05
N SER A 212 4.84 10.82 -2.56
CA SER A 212 5.08 10.53 -1.14
C SER A 212 6.58 10.40 -0.87
N TYR A 213 7.06 11.14 0.13
CA TYR A 213 8.44 11.14 0.58
C TYR A 213 8.48 10.99 2.10
N ALA A 214 9.54 10.40 2.64
CA ALA A 214 9.77 10.37 4.07
C ALA A 214 11.00 11.21 4.39
N VAL A 215 10.97 11.91 5.51
CA VAL A 215 12.12 12.58 6.10
C VAL A 215 12.27 12.07 7.51
N VAL A 216 13.42 11.47 7.79
CA VAL A 216 13.68 10.82 9.06
C VAL A 216 14.63 11.68 9.90
N GLY A 217 14.24 11.99 11.14
CA GLY A 217 15.01 12.78 12.09
C GLY A 217 15.30 12.01 13.38
N GLU A 218 16.46 12.27 13.97
CA GLU A 218 16.87 11.78 15.29
C GLU A 218 16.57 12.88 16.30
N GLU A 219 15.67 12.65 17.26
CA GLU A 219 15.28 13.71 18.19
C GLU A 219 16.22 13.80 19.40
N ASP A 220 16.68 12.70 20.03
CA ASP A 220 17.36 12.85 21.34
C ASP A 220 18.49 11.86 21.70
N HIS A 221 18.91 10.92 20.85
CA HIS A 221 19.87 9.87 21.26
C HIS A 221 20.97 9.57 20.24
N GLN A 222 22.09 10.29 20.36
CA GLN A 222 23.29 10.31 19.49
C GLN A 222 24.06 8.97 19.27
N TRP A 223 23.53 7.79 19.62
CA TRP A 223 24.37 6.59 19.72
C TRP A 223 23.85 5.32 19.03
N LEU A 224 22.73 5.37 18.30
CA LEU A 224 22.01 4.15 17.94
C LEU A 224 22.18 3.61 16.52
N LEU A 225 22.91 4.28 15.62
CA LEU A 225 23.03 3.80 14.24
C LEU A 225 24.35 3.09 13.99
N ASN A 226 24.28 1.85 13.50
CA ASN A 226 25.36 1.27 12.70
C ASN A 226 25.18 1.67 11.22
N GLY A 227 26.26 1.63 10.43
CA GLY A 227 26.22 2.05 9.03
C GLY A 227 25.31 1.20 8.14
N ALA A 228 24.97 -0.04 8.53
CA ALA A 228 24.10 -0.93 7.77
C ALA A 228 22.63 -0.49 7.88
N GLU A 229 22.15 -0.18 9.09
CA GLU A 229 20.79 0.31 9.36
C GLU A 229 20.49 1.61 8.62
N LEU A 230 21.45 2.55 8.65
CA LEU A 230 21.34 3.81 7.93
C LEU A 230 21.29 3.59 6.41
N ASN A 231 22.12 2.68 5.90
CA ASN A 231 22.13 2.33 4.48
C ASN A 231 20.80 1.71 4.05
N THR A 232 20.17 0.86 4.86
CA THR A 232 18.84 0.29 4.56
C THR A 232 17.78 1.39 4.39
N VAL A 233 17.74 2.38 5.29
CA VAL A 233 16.81 3.53 5.18
C VAL A 233 17.09 4.37 3.95
N LEU A 234 18.38 4.61 3.64
CA LEU A 234 18.80 5.39 2.48
C LEU A 234 18.53 4.69 1.14
N GLN A 235 18.63 3.37 1.10
CA GLN A 235 18.42 2.57 -0.11
C GLN A 235 16.96 2.56 -0.58
N MET A 236 16.00 2.96 0.25
CA MET A 236 14.59 3.02 -0.13
C MET A 236 14.23 4.17 -1.09
N GLY A 237 15.21 4.97 -1.57
CA GLY A 237 15.13 5.84 -2.76
C GLY A 237 14.16 7.04 -2.70
N ARG A 238 13.19 7.03 -1.78
CA ARG A 238 12.19 8.08 -1.51
C ARG A 238 12.27 8.61 -0.07
N PHE A 239 13.34 8.27 0.64
CA PHE A 239 13.66 8.78 1.97
C PHE A 239 14.71 9.89 1.85
N GLY A 240 14.44 11.02 2.49
CA GLY A 240 15.43 12.01 2.88
C GLY A 240 15.77 11.84 4.36
N LEU A 241 16.95 12.30 4.78
CA LEU A 241 17.34 12.35 6.18
C LEU A 241 17.37 13.81 6.66
N LYS A 242 16.74 14.12 7.80
CA LYS A 242 16.87 15.40 8.50
C LYS A 242 17.93 15.24 9.60
N LEU A 243 19.19 15.44 9.23
CA LEU A 243 20.36 15.18 10.09
C LEU A 243 20.86 16.42 10.83
N ASN A 244 20.03 17.46 10.92
CA ASN A 244 20.42 18.69 11.61
C ASN A 244 20.73 18.46 13.11
N MET A 245 20.41 17.28 13.64
CA MET A 245 20.58 16.87 15.03
C MET A 245 21.88 16.08 15.31
N LEU A 246 22.60 15.61 14.27
CA LEU A 246 23.88 14.91 14.45
C LEU A 246 25.01 15.87 14.85
N GLY A 247 25.84 15.46 15.80
CA GLY A 247 27.03 16.20 16.23
C GLY A 247 28.04 16.39 15.09
N LYS A 248 28.94 17.38 15.22
CA LYS A 248 29.98 17.66 14.20
C LYS A 248 30.87 16.44 13.89
N VAL A 249 31.09 15.57 14.87
CA VAL A 249 31.92 14.35 14.77
C VAL A 249 31.22 13.26 13.94
N GLU A 250 29.92 13.03 14.19
CA GLU A 250 29.13 12.02 13.46
C GLU A 250 28.89 12.41 12.01
N LYS A 251 28.68 13.71 11.73
CA LYS A 251 28.60 14.22 10.35
C LYS A 251 29.85 13.91 9.53
N LYS A 252 31.01 13.81 10.18
CA LYS A 252 32.28 13.44 9.54
C LYS A 252 32.36 11.94 9.29
N ASN A 253 31.91 11.11 10.24
CA ASN A 253 31.93 9.65 10.15
C ASN A 253 30.98 9.11 9.08
N TYR A 254 29.80 9.72 8.94
CA TYR A 254 28.82 9.32 7.94
C TYR A 254 28.91 10.17 6.65
N GLY A 255 29.81 11.15 6.59
CA GLY A 255 29.85 12.19 5.53
C GLY A 255 29.88 11.66 4.09
N THR A 256 30.49 10.50 3.84
CA THR A 256 30.49 9.84 2.52
C THR A 256 29.13 9.24 2.16
N MET A 257 28.49 8.51 3.08
CA MET A 257 27.11 8.01 2.94
C MET A 257 26.09 9.15 2.85
N LEU A 258 26.35 10.25 3.56
CA LEU A 258 25.47 11.41 3.64
C LEU A 258 25.60 12.38 2.46
N SER A 259 26.69 12.32 1.70
CA SER A 259 26.84 13.09 0.45
C SER A 259 25.82 12.69 -0.63
N HIS A 260 25.22 11.50 -0.48
CA HIS A 260 24.12 10.99 -1.30
C HIS A 260 22.72 11.30 -0.72
N SER A 261 22.62 11.77 0.54
CA SER A 261 21.36 11.95 1.29
C SER A 261 20.96 13.40 1.52
N SER A 262 21.27 14.29 0.56
CA SER A 262 20.55 15.55 0.45
C SER A 262 19.04 15.28 0.34
N TRP A 263 18.22 16.21 0.85
CA TRP A 263 16.79 16.34 0.56
C TRP A 263 16.46 15.74 -0.82
N PRO A 264 15.46 14.85 -0.97
CA PRO A 264 15.38 13.95 -2.11
C PRO A 264 15.66 14.71 -3.41
N LYS A 265 16.83 14.47 -4.05
CA LYS A 265 17.20 15.12 -5.33
C LYS A 265 16.11 14.85 -6.39
N SER A 266 15.30 13.82 -6.16
CA SER A 266 14.14 13.38 -6.91
C SER A 266 12.87 14.23 -6.74
N LEU A 267 12.81 15.23 -5.86
CA LEU A 267 11.67 16.18 -5.84
C LEU A 267 11.61 17.02 -7.12
N ALA A 268 12.76 17.24 -7.78
CA ALA A 268 12.86 17.91 -9.08
C ALA A 268 12.59 16.98 -10.26
N GLN A 269 12.55 15.66 -10.04
CA GLN A 269 12.27 14.70 -11.10
C GLN A 269 10.76 14.58 -11.22
N LYS A 270 10.19 15.34 -12.18
CA LYS A 270 8.80 15.24 -12.67
C LYS A 270 8.24 13.86 -12.38
N GLN A 271 7.15 13.81 -11.60
CA GLN A 271 6.26 12.66 -11.38
C GLN A 271 6.62 11.50 -12.31
N SER A 272 7.64 10.72 -11.94
CA SER A 272 8.06 9.61 -12.79
C SER A 272 6.86 8.68 -12.79
N ARG A 273 6.27 8.50 -13.98
CA ARG A 273 5.16 7.59 -14.23
C ARG A 273 5.42 6.32 -13.44
N ARG A 274 4.39 5.81 -12.76
CA ARG A 274 4.38 4.48 -12.13
C ARG A 274 5.19 3.50 -13.00
N THR A 275 6.43 3.24 -12.64
CA THR A 275 7.09 1.97 -12.95
C THR A 275 6.74 1.04 -11.81
N SER A 276 5.43 0.91 -11.52
CA SER A 276 4.97 -0.33 -10.90
C SER A 276 5.17 -1.38 -11.97
N ASP A 277 5.86 -2.47 -11.66
CA ASP A 277 5.61 -3.73 -12.33
C ASP A 277 4.08 -3.87 -12.44
N ASN A 278 3.52 -3.67 -13.65
CA ASN A 278 2.08 -3.64 -13.90
C ASN A 278 1.40 -5.00 -13.69
N ARG A 279 2.16 -5.99 -13.22
CA ARG A 279 1.73 -7.37 -12.94
C ARG A 279 0.45 -7.44 -12.11
N PHE A 280 0.24 -6.52 -11.17
CA PHE A 280 -1.01 -6.50 -10.40
C PHE A 280 -2.21 -6.10 -11.27
N ALA A 281 -2.10 -5.02 -12.05
CA ALA A 281 -3.18 -4.57 -12.94
C ALA A 281 -3.46 -5.56 -14.08
N ASP A 282 -2.46 -6.37 -14.44
CA ASP A 282 -2.60 -7.47 -15.41
C ASP A 282 -3.41 -8.65 -14.85
N GLN A 283 -3.38 -8.85 -13.52
CA GLN A 283 -4.04 -9.97 -12.85
C GLN A 283 -5.34 -9.59 -12.14
N TRP A 284 -5.50 -8.33 -11.72
CA TRP A 284 -6.54 -7.90 -10.81
C TRP A 284 -7.19 -6.58 -11.23
N LYS A 285 -8.52 -6.54 -11.07
CA LYS A 285 -9.36 -5.37 -11.26
C LYS A 285 -9.94 -4.93 -9.91
N ILE A 286 -9.73 -3.67 -9.56
CA ILE A 286 -10.30 -3.03 -8.38
C ILE A 286 -11.52 -2.21 -8.80
N GLU A 287 -12.66 -2.44 -8.16
CA GLU A 287 -13.86 -1.61 -8.30
C GLU A 287 -14.13 -0.89 -6.97
N ASN A 288 -14.11 0.44 -7.02
CA ASN A 288 -14.32 1.31 -5.86
C ASN A 288 -15.56 2.18 -6.06
N PHE A 289 -16.43 2.18 -5.07
CA PHE A 289 -17.65 2.97 -4.96
C PHE A 289 -17.45 4.08 -3.93
N LYS A 290 -18.14 5.20 -4.11
CA LYS A 290 -18.18 6.26 -3.10
C LYS A 290 -19.03 5.80 -1.93
N HIS A 291 -18.51 5.95 -0.71
CA HIS A 291 -19.27 5.71 0.52
C HIS A 291 -19.75 7.05 1.09
N PRO A 292 -20.98 7.15 1.64
CA PRO A 292 -21.53 8.41 2.17
C PRO A 292 -20.81 8.91 3.43
N ASN A 293 -20.20 8.03 4.23
CA ASN A 293 -19.46 8.42 5.43
C ASN A 293 -18.14 9.11 5.11
N VAL A 294 -17.83 10.18 5.86
CA VAL A 294 -16.68 11.08 5.67
C VAL A 294 -15.39 10.40 6.14
N GLY A 295 -14.77 9.62 5.26
CA GLY A 295 -13.46 9.01 5.47
C GLY A 295 -13.01 8.25 4.23
N LEU A 296 -11.70 8.00 4.08
CA LEU A 296 -11.17 7.20 2.97
C LEU A 296 -11.67 5.75 3.11
N ALA A 297 -12.80 5.46 2.46
CA ALA A 297 -13.36 4.13 2.26
C ALA A 297 -13.00 3.69 0.84
N ARG A 298 -11.96 2.85 0.70
CA ARG A 298 -11.43 2.46 -0.61
C ARG A 298 -10.53 1.22 -0.52
N ILE A 299 -10.43 0.50 -1.64
CA ILE A 299 -9.39 -0.49 -1.92
C ILE A 299 -8.18 0.18 -2.57
N VAL A 300 -7.00 0.06 -1.95
CA VAL A 300 -5.71 0.60 -2.41
C VAL A 300 -4.72 -0.54 -2.55
N ASN A 301 -3.88 -0.54 -3.59
CA ASN A 301 -2.85 -1.56 -3.78
C ASN A 301 -1.44 -0.98 -3.95
N VAL A 302 -0.45 -1.75 -3.51
CA VAL A 302 0.98 -1.52 -3.74
C VAL A 302 1.62 -2.85 -4.08
N GLY A 303 2.10 -3.01 -5.32
CA GLY A 303 2.52 -4.34 -5.79
C GLY A 303 1.38 -5.35 -5.66
N ASN A 304 1.63 -6.45 -4.97
CA ASN A 304 0.65 -7.50 -4.67
C ASN A 304 -0.08 -7.34 -3.33
N ASP A 305 0.20 -6.25 -2.61
CA ASP A 305 -0.43 -5.97 -1.32
C ASP A 305 -1.67 -5.10 -1.54
N VAL A 306 -2.79 -5.49 -0.93
CA VAL A 306 -4.10 -4.86 -1.12
C VAL A 306 -4.68 -4.45 0.23
N ALA A 307 -4.86 -3.14 0.45
CA ALA A 307 -5.51 -2.59 1.63
C ALA A 307 -6.99 -2.30 1.35
N LEU A 308 -7.88 -2.81 2.20
CA LEU A 308 -9.31 -2.56 2.24
C LEU A 308 -9.59 -1.60 3.41
N LEU A 309 -9.69 -0.31 3.10
CA LEU A 309 -9.72 0.77 4.09
C LEU A 309 -11.13 1.25 4.37
N GLY A 310 -11.41 1.57 5.64
CA GLY A 310 -12.66 2.23 6.06
C GLY A 310 -13.90 1.36 5.82
N TRP A 311 -15.03 1.99 5.55
CA TRP A 311 -16.28 1.28 5.27
C TRP A 311 -16.20 0.43 3.99
N PRO A 312 -16.96 -0.67 3.89
CA PRO A 312 -17.09 -1.46 2.66
C PRO A 312 -17.46 -0.58 1.47
N SER A 313 -16.56 -0.52 0.50
CA SER A 313 -16.60 0.47 -0.58
C SER A 313 -16.26 -0.14 -1.93
N GLY A 314 -16.11 -1.46 -2.03
CA GLY A 314 -15.65 -2.05 -3.28
C GLY A 314 -15.32 -3.52 -3.17
N PHE A 315 -14.86 -4.05 -4.30
CA PHE A 315 -14.39 -5.42 -4.41
C PHE A 315 -13.23 -5.52 -5.40
N LEU A 316 -12.46 -6.60 -5.25
CA LEU A 316 -11.38 -7.01 -6.13
C LEU A 316 -11.83 -8.24 -6.92
N THR A 317 -11.56 -8.30 -8.22
CA THR A 317 -11.83 -9.48 -9.05
C THR A 317 -10.69 -9.73 -10.03
N PRO A 318 -10.33 -10.99 -10.34
CA PRO A 318 -9.29 -11.27 -11.33
C PRO A 318 -9.62 -10.69 -12.71
N VAL A 319 -8.62 -10.20 -13.44
CA VAL A 319 -8.78 -9.78 -14.84
C VAL A 319 -8.90 -11.03 -15.71
N ASP A 320 -10.04 -11.16 -16.36
CA ASP A 320 -10.26 -12.19 -17.38
C ASP A 320 -9.60 -11.76 -18.69
N SER A 321 -8.30 -12.01 -18.83
CA SER A 321 -7.55 -11.66 -20.06
C SER A 321 -7.83 -12.59 -21.24
N ASP A 322 -8.38 -13.80 -21.02
CA ASP A 322 -8.61 -14.76 -22.10
C ASP A 322 -10.00 -15.46 -22.03
N VAL A 323 -10.91 -14.99 -22.89
CA VAL A 323 -12.26 -15.52 -23.07
C VAL A 323 -12.24 -16.96 -23.60
N LYS A 324 -11.15 -17.41 -24.24
CA LYS A 324 -11.02 -18.80 -24.72
C LYS A 324 -10.59 -19.76 -23.60
N ALA A 325 -9.71 -19.33 -22.71
CA ALA A 325 -9.26 -20.12 -21.56
C ALA A 325 -10.36 -20.39 -20.51
N ARG A 326 -11.44 -19.58 -20.50
CA ARG A 326 -12.68 -19.82 -19.73
C ARG A 326 -13.35 -21.18 -20.02
N ARG A 327 -13.05 -21.81 -21.16
CA ARG A 327 -13.69 -23.08 -21.56
C ARG A 327 -13.07 -24.32 -20.91
N TYR A 328 -11.86 -24.22 -20.39
CA TYR A 328 -11.10 -25.40 -19.94
C TYR A 328 -10.54 -25.31 -18.51
N ALA A 329 -10.58 -24.13 -17.88
CA ALA A 329 -10.13 -23.99 -16.49
C ALA A 329 -11.14 -24.59 -15.50
N ASN A 330 -10.85 -25.79 -15.01
CA ASN A 330 -11.65 -26.54 -14.04
C ASN A 330 -11.26 -26.30 -12.57
N TRP A 331 -10.19 -25.55 -12.32
CA TRP A 331 -9.78 -25.19 -10.96
C TRP A 331 -9.17 -23.77 -10.88
N GLN A 332 -9.23 -23.20 -9.68
CA GLN A 332 -8.55 -21.95 -9.33
C GLN A 332 -8.09 -21.99 -7.88
N SER A 333 -7.03 -21.24 -7.57
CA SER A 333 -6.54 -21.07 -6.20
C SER A 333 -6.25 -19.61 -5.88
N LEU A 334 -6.44 -19.26 -4.62
CA LEU A 334 -6.17 -17.95 -4.07
C LEU A 334 -5.43 -18.10 -2.74
N SER A 335 -4.39 -17.31 -2.54
CA SER A 335 -3.65 -17.27 -1.27
C SER A 335 -3.25 -15.86 -0.90
N GLY A 336 -3.08 -15.63 0.39
CA GLY A 336 -2.54 -14.39 0.91
C GLY A 336 -2.47 -14.39 2.42
N ARG A 337 -1.84 -13.34 2.95
CA ARG A 337 -1.84 -13.06 4.39
C ARG A 337 -2.75 -11.88 4.69
N LEU A 338 -3.73 -12.09 5.54
CA LEU A 338 -4.59 -11.05 6.07
C LEU A 338 -3.98 -10.46 7.35
N VAL A 339 -3.57 -9.19 7.29
CA VAL A 339 -3.11 -8.38 8.42
C VAL A 339 -4.24 -7.47 8.88
N LEU A 340 -4.42 -7.38 10.20
CA LEU A 340 -5.47 -6.60 10.84
C LEU A 340 -4.92 -5.28 11.39
N ALA A 341 -5.45 -4.17 10.92
CA ALA A 341 -5.12 -2.84 11.43
C ALA A 341 -6.31 -2.27 12.20
N ARG A 342 -6.33 -2.51 13.51
CA ARG A 342 -7.39 -2.01 14.41
C ARG A 342 -7.21 -0.52 14.66
N ARG A 343 -8.30 0.25 14.63
CA ARG A 343 -8.27 1.68 14.97
C ARG A 343 -8.27 1.86 16.48
N GLU A 344 -7.37 2.69 16.99
CA GLU A 344 -7.16 2.93 18.43
C GLU A 344 -8.43 3.39 19.19
N GLN A 345 -9.37 4.03 18.50
CA GLN A 345 -10.61 4.57 19.08
C GLN A 345 -11.84 3.70 18.78
N ALA A 346 -11.70 2.64 17.98
CA ALA A 346 -12.82 1.79 17.66
C ALA A 346 -12.91 0.68 18.69
N ASN A 347 -13.88 0.80 19.61
CA ASN A 347 -14.40 -0.38 20.29
C ASN A 347 -14.98 -1.27 19.18
N CYS A 348 -14.24 -2.31 18.80
CA CYS A 348 -14.76 -3.31 17.90
C CYS A 348 -16.05 -3.84 18.55
N SER A 349 -17.19 -3.46 17.99
CA SER A 349 -18.49 -3.93 18.46
C SER A 349 -18.66 -5.37 17.95
N CYS A 350 -17.84 -6.28 18.47
CA CYS A 350 -17.97 -7.72 18.25
C CYS A 350 -19.28 -8.26 18.86
N ALA A 351 -20.04 -7.40 19.55
CA ALA A 351 -21.33 -7.71 20.16
C ALA A 351 -22.48 -7.77 19.14
N ASP A 352 -22.40 -7.04 18.02
CA ASP A 352 -23.41 -7.09 16.96
C ASP A 352 -22.90 -7.90 15.76
N PRO A 353 -23.45 -9.10 15.50
CA PRO A 353 -23.07 -9.93 14.35
C PRO A 353 -23.28 -9.25 13.00
N SER A 354 -24.20 -8.28 12.90
CA SER A 354 -24.49 -7.57 11.66
C SER A 354 -23.42 -6.52 11.30
N LEU A 355 -22.66 -6.07 12.30
CA LEU A 355 -21.57 -5.09 12.16
C LEU A 355 -20.18 -5.74 12.21
N ALA A 356 -20.11 -7.06 12.41
CA ALA A 356 -18.86 -7.79 12.46
C ALA A 356 -18.05 -7.57 11.17
N VAL A 357 -16.75 -7.32 11.34
CA VAL A 357 -15.86 -7.11 10.20
C VAL A 357 -15.45 -8.47 9.65
N HIS A 358 -15.62 -8.64 8.34
CA HIS A 358 -15.22 -9.85 7.64
C HIS A 358 -14.33 -9.55 6.44
N LEU A 359 -13.34 -10.40 6.22
CA LEU A 359 -12.85 -10.64 4.87
C LEU A 359 -13.84 -11.62 4.20
N ALA A 360 -14.45 -11.20 3.09
CA ALA A 360 -15.36 -12.01 2.32
C ALA A 360 -14.76 -12.34 0.96
N ILE A 361 -14.59 -13.63 0.68
CA ILE A 361 -14.27 -14.16 -0.65
C ILE A 361 -15.52 -14.80 -1.21
N ILE A 362 -15.99 -14.33 -2.36
CA ILE A 362 -17.25 -14.73 -2.96
C ILE A 362 -16.97 -15.41 -4.29
N LEU A 363 -17.52 -16.62 -4.47
CA LEU A 363 -17.46 -17.34 -5.73
C LEU A 363 -18.86 -17.31 -6.36
N GLY A 364 -18.98 -16.65 -7.50
CA GLY A 364 -20.25 -16.47 -8.20
C GLY A 364 -20.24 -17.00 -9.63
N ASN A 365 -21.40 -16.90 -10.28
CA ASN A 365 -21.53 -17.25 -11.69
C ASN A 365 -20.72 -16.28 -12.58
N SER A 366 -20.05 -16.83 -13.60
CA SER A 366 -19.19 -16.13 -14.56
C SER A 366 -19.84 -14.97 -15.34
N THR A 367 -21.18 -14.89 -15.31
CA THR A 367 -22.00 -13.87 -15.98
C THR A 367 -22.45 -12.75 -15.07
N TYR A 368 -22.39 -12.92 -13.74
CA TYR A 368 -22.83 -11.90 -12.80
C TYR A 368 -21.82 -10.76 -12.74
N LYS A 369 -22.30 -9.53 -12.95
CA LYS A 369 -21.52 -8.29 -12.82
C LYS A 369 -22.12 -7.44 -11.71
N PRO A 370 -21.43 -7.26 -10.58
CA PRO A 370 -21.95 -6.47 -9.48
C PRO A 370 -22.05 -5.00 -9.87
N VAL A 371 -23.15 -4.35 -9.49
CA VAL A 371 -23.40 -2.91 -9.69
C VAL A 371 -23.34 -2.12 -8.38
N SER A 372 -23.07 -2.80 -7.28
CA SER A 372 -23.02 -2.27 -5.91
C SER A 372 -21.79 -2.80 -5.17
N PRO A 373 -21.35 -2.12 -4.08
CA PRO A 373 -20.24 -2.59 -3.25
C PRO A 373 -20.54 -3.90 -2.51
N SER A 374 -21.82 -4.26 -2.34
CA SER A 374 -22.20 -5.61 -1.88
C SER A 374 -22.28 -6.55 -3.07
N VAL A 375 -21.34 -7.50 -3.14
CA VAL A 375 -21.36 -8.60 -4.10
C VAL A 375 -22.00 -9.83 -3.45
N ASP A 376 -22.79 -10.55 -4.23
CA ASP A 376 -23.36 -11.84 -3.86
C ASP A 376 -22.95 -12.92 -4.86
N GLY A 377 -23.02 -14.18 -4.45
CA GLY A 377 -22.60 -15.31 -5.26
C GLY A 377 -22.96 -16.64 -4.60
N ASP A 378 -22.74 -17.72 -5.35
CA ASP A 378 -23.07 -19.09 -4.98
C ASP A 378 -22.36 -19.53 -3.68
N TYR A 379 -21.12 -19.10 -3.46
CA TYR A 379 -20.40 -19.34 -2.22
C TYR A 379 -19.93 -18.05 -1.59
N ARG A 380 -20.07 -17.97 -0.27
CA ARG A 380 -19.41 -16.96 0.56
C ARG A 380 -18.47 -17.65 1.54
N LEU A 381 -17.21 -17.24 1.49
CA LEU A 381 -16.18 -17.65 2.40
C LEU A 381 -15.83 -16.45 3.27
N LEU A 382 -16.01 -16.59 4.58
CA LEU A 382 -15.92 -15.49 5.52
C LEU A 382 -14.84 -15.79 6.56
N ILE A 383 -13.96 -14.81 6.80
CA ILE A 383 -13.12 -14.76 7.99
C ILE A 383 -13.62 -13.60 8.85
N ASN A 384 -14.27 -13.91 9.96
CA ASN A 384 -14.64 -12.93 10.96
C ASN A 384 -13.41 -12.55 11.79
N VAL A 385 -12.94 -11.31 11.62
CA VAL A 385 -11.71 -10.85 12.28
C VAL A 385 -11.93 -10.42 13.72
N CYS A 386 -13.20 -10.35 14.16
CA CYS A 386 -13.58 -10.02 15.52
C CYS A 386 -13.44 -11.23 16.46
N ASP A 387 -13.99 -12.39 16.09
CA ASP A 387 -14.02 -13.59 16.93
C ASP A 387 -13.15 -14.76 16.41
N GLY A 388 -12.57 -14.62 15.21
CA GLY A 388 -11.78 -15.67 14.56
C GLY A 388 -12.62 -16.79 13.94
N ARG A 389 -13.94 -16.61 13.82
CA ARG A 389 -14.83 -17.57 13.15
C ARG A 389 -14.59 -17.54 11.65
N VAL A 390 -14.42 -18.72 11.08
CA VAL A 390 -14.30 -18.94 9.63
C VAL A 390 -15.52 -19.73 9.19
N SER A 391 -16.19 -19.30 8.11
CA SER A 391 -17.31 -20.02 7.52
C SER A 391 -17.19 -20.14 6.00
N VAL A 392 -17.75 -21.24 5.48
CA VAL A 392 -18.02 -21.44 4.06
C VAL A 392 -19.51 -21.74 3.95
N GLU A 393 -20.22 -20.87 3.25
CA GLU A 393 -21.67 -20.91 3.08
C GLU A 393 -21.99 -21.00 1.59
N ASN A 394 -22.93 -21.86 1.23
CA ASN A 394 -23.52 -21.90 -0.10
C ASN A 394 -24.86 -21.15 -0.08
N ILE A 395 -25.08 -20.27 -1.04
CA ILE A 395 -26.23 -19.39 -1.08
C ILE A 395 -26.97 -19.58 -2.40
N HIS A 396 -28.28 -19.77 -2.29
CA HIS A 396 -29.12 -20.07 -3.43
C HIS A 396 -29.82 -18.81 -3.92
N PHE A 397 -29.79 -18.58 -5.24
CA PHE A 397 -30.64 -17.58 -5.87
C PHE A 397 -32.02 -18.20 -6.14
N VAL A 398 -33.03 -17.81 -5.36
CA VAL A 398 -34.41 -18.32 -5.45
C VAL A 398 -35.36 -17.16 -5.70
N GLY A 399 -36.12 -17.21 -6.81
CA GLY A 399 -37.17 -16.22 -7.09
C GLY A 399 -36.69 -14.77 -7.25
N GLY A 400 -35.44 -14.54 -7.67
CA GLY A 400 -34.88 -13.19 -7.82
C GLY A 400 -34.09 -12.67 -6.61
N ASN A 401 -34.09 -13.40 -5.49
CA ASN A 401 -33.39 -13.03 -4.27
C ASN A 401 -32.41 -14.13 -3.82
N TRP A 402 -31.29 -13.71 -3.22
CA TRP A 402 -30.35 -14.62 -2.56
C TRP A 402 -30.93 -15.06 -1.21
N SER A 403 -31.12 -16.37 -1.02
CA SER A 403 -31.69 -16.95 0.20
C SER A 403 -30.73 -17.97 0.82
N THR A 404 -30.65 -17.92 2.16
CA THR A 404 -29.89 -18.88 2.98
C THR A 404 -30.77 -19.98 3.58
N HIS A 405 -32.08 -20.01 3.30
CA HIS A 405 -33.02 -20.98 3.92
C HIS A 405 -32.65 -22.45 3.67
N TRP A 406 -31.98 -22.75 2.56
CA TRP A 406 -31.51 -24.10 2.20
C TRP A 406 -29.98 -24.16 2.06
N ALA A 407 -29.27 -23.20 2.66
CA ALA A 407 -27.83 -23.10 2.58
C ALA A 407 -27.17 -24.23 3.37
N ALA A 408 -26.35 -25.03 2.69
CA ALA A 408 -25.33 -25.79 3.39
C ALA A 408 -24.24 -24.83 3.87
N PHE A 409 -23.89 -24.90 5.15
CA PHE A 409 -22.79 -24.12 5.71
C PHE A 409 -21.88 -25.01 6.56
N THR A 410 -20.61 -24.67 6.57
CA THR A 410 -19.63 -25.22 7.49
C THR A 410 -18.88 -24.07 8.14
N SER A 411 -18.63 -24.16 9.44
CA SER A 411 -17.94 -23.12 10.19
C SER A 411 -17.04 -23.73 11.25
N ALA A 412 -15.92 -23.07 11.54
CA ALA A 412 -15.05 -23.40 12.64
C ALA A 412 -14.40 -22.12 13.18
N SER A 413 -13.74 -22.21 14.33
CA SER A 413 -13.03 -21.08 14.94
C SER A 413 -11.54 -21.36 14.89
N VAL A 414 -10.78 -20.40 14.40
CA VAL A 414 -9.33 -20.35 14.54
C VAL A 414 -9.02 -19.58 15.83
N PRO A 415 -7.91 -19.85 16.55
CA PRO A 415 -7.48 -18.98 17.64
C PRO A 415 -7.52 -17.52 17.21
N GLN A 416 -8.07 -16.67 18.07
CA GLN A 416 -8.19 -15.25 17.77
C GLN A 416 -6.79 -14.66 17.65
N SER A 417 -6.35 -14.43 16.40
CA SER A 417 -5.11 -13.71 16.13
C SER A 417 -5.38 -12.24 16.32
N ARG A 418 -4.52 -11.57 17.08
CA ARG A 418 -4.63 -10.11 17.21
C ARG A 418 -4.11 -9.38 15.98
N GLU A 419 -3.34 -10.05 15.12
CA GLU A 419 -2.52 -9.36 14.12
C GLU A 419 -2.65 -9.95 12.71
N CYS A 420 -2.54 -11.27 12.52
CA CYS A 420 -2.51 -11.89 11.19
C CYS A 420 -3.20 -13.25 11.05
N TYR A 421 -3.74 -13.52 9.87
CA TYR A 421 -4.21 -14.82 9.40
C TYR A 421 -3.63 -15.15 8.03
N ASP A 422 -3.15 -16.36 7.82
CA ASP A 422 -2.85 -16.87 6.48
C ASP A 422 -4.09 -17.59 5.95
N PHE A 423 -4.45 -17.36 4.67
CA PHE A 423 -5.58 -18.03 4.05
C PHE A 423 -5.21 -18.63 2.71
N PHE A 424 -5.88 -19.74 2.41
CA PHE A 424 -5.71 -20.48 1.17
C PHE A 424 -7.04 -21.06 0.71
N LEU A 425 -7.41 -20.80 -0.53
CA LEU A 425 -8.62 -21.26 -1.17
C LEU A 425 -8.28 -22.09 -2.39
N ILE A 426 -8.90 -23.25 -2.51
CA ILE A 426 -8.96 -24.02 -3.75
C ILE A 426 -10.42 -24.22 -4.13
N ASP A 427 -10.77 -23.81 -5.35
CA ASP A 427 -12.05 -24.13 -5.96
C ASP A 427 -11.81 -25.13 -7.11
N ARG A 428 -12.31 -26.36 -6.93
CA ARG A 428 -12.27 -27.44 -7.94
C ARG A 428 -13.60 -27.60 -8.66
N GLN A 429 -14.46 -26.58 -8.65
CA GLN A 429 -15.86 -26.55 -9.09
C GLN A 429 -16.80 -27.48 -8.30
N ALA A 430 -16.47 -28.77 -8.20
CA ALA A 430 -17.22 -29.78 -7.47
C ALA A 430 -17.10 -29.62 -5.95
N GLU A 431 -16.03 -29.00 -5.48
CA GLU A 431 -15.73 -28.79 -4.07
C GLU A 431 -14.95 -27.50 -3.91
N VAL A 432 -15.28 -26.76 -2.85
CA VAL A 432 -14.53 -25.60 -2.39
C VAL A 432 -13.85 -25.97 -1.08
N GLU A 433 -12.52 -25.83 -1.05
CA GLU A 433 -11.70 -26.01 0.16
C GLU A 433 -11.14 -24.65 0.59
N PHE A 434 -11.34 -24.32 1.86
CA PHE A 434 -10.85 -23.09 2.47
C PHE A 434 -10.07 -23.39 3.73
N THR A 435 -8.81 -23.00 3.75
CA THR A 435 -7.91 -23.17 4.88
C THR A 435 -7.53 -21.81 5.43
N VAL A 436 -7.60 -21.65 6.75
CA VAL A 436 -7.22 -20.42 7.46
C VAL A 436 -6.37 -20.80 8.67
N ASP A 437 -5.26 -20.10 8.87
CA ASP A 437 -4.34 -20.34 9.98
C ASP A 437 -4.02 -19.03 10.72
N ALA A 438 -4.04 -19.07 12.05
CA ALA A 438 -3.60 -17.95 12.86
C ALA A 438 -2.08 -17.98 13.00
N VAL A 439 -1.42 -16.98 12.42
CA VAL A 439 0.04 -16.90 12.40
C VAL A 439 0.53 -15.56 12.97
N PRO A 440 1.71 -15.52 13.60
CA PRO A 440 2.38 -14.25 13.89
C PRO A 440 2.73 -13.54 12.59
N CYS A 441 2.50 -12.22 12.51
CA CYS A 441 2.84 -11.43 11.32
C CYS A 441 4.33 -11.41 10.99
N SER A 442 5.19 -11.72 11.97
CA SER A 442 6.65 -11.77 11.79
C SER A 442 7.16 -12.98 11.00
N LYS A 443 6.34 -14.02 10.79
CA LYS A 443 6.69 -15.13 9.91
C LYS A 443 6.68 -14.66 8.46
N PRO A 444 7.48 -15.19 7.53
CA PRO A 444 7.35 -14.87 6.10
C PRO A 444 5.99 -15.31 5.55
N ALA A 445 5.45 -14.57 4.58
CA ALA A 445 4.16 -14.88 3.97
C ALA A 445 4.22 -16.14 3.09
N PRO A 446 3.11 -16.88 2.92
CA PRO A 446 3.05 -18.00 1.99
C PRO A 446 3.37 -17.50 0.57
N GLY A 447 4.42 -18.04 -0.06
CA GLY A 447 4.84 -17.64 -1.40
C GLY A 447 5.90 -16.52 -1.46
N ASP A 448 6.48 -16.13 -0.32
CA ASP A 448 7.68 -15.30 -0.30
C ASP A 448 8.89 -16.09 -0.84
N SER A 449 9.70 -15.45 -1.67
CA SER A 449 10.62 -16.04 -2.65
C SER A 449 11.73 -16.97 -2.11
N THR A 450 11.83 -17.14 -0.80
CA THR A 450 12.85 -17.97 -0.14
C THR A 450 12.41 -19.42 0.10
N THR A 451 11.12 -19.76 -0.02
CA THR A 451 10.65 -21.16 -0.03
C THR A 451 9.46 -21.35 -0.98
N PRO A 452 9.62 -22.10 -2.09
CA PRO A 452 8.52 -22.42 -2.98
C PRO A 452 7.78 -23.63 -2.41
N THR A 453 6.91 -23.43 -1.43
CA THR A 453 6.05 -24.52 -0.95
C THR A 453 4.67 -24.41 -1.53
N TRP A 454 4.49 -25.21 -2.58
CA TRP A 454 3.21 -25.52 -3.18
C TRP A 454 2.30 -26.38 -2.28
N TRP A 455 2.55 -26.41 -0.97
CA TRP A 455 1.82 -27.22 0.01
C TRP A 455 1.54 -26.36 1.25
N PRO A 456 0.31 -26.30 1.76
CA PRO A 456 0.03 -25.53 2.95
C PRO A 456 0.75 -26.19 4.12
N TRP A 457 1.64 -25.44 4.77
CA TRP A 457 2.15 -25.76 6.09
C TRP A 457 0.98 -25.65 7.07
N VAL A 458 0.20 -26.71 7.18
CA VAL A 458 -0.94 -26.74 8.09
C VAL A 458 -0.36 -26.79 9.50
N SER A 459 -0.34 -25.64 10.19
CA SER A 459 -0.04 -25.63 11.62
C SER A 459 -1.13 -26.40 12.38
N ARG A 460 -0.87 -26.80 13.63
CA ARG A 460 -1.90 -27.43 14.48
C ARG A 460 -3.14 -26.54 14.69
N HIS A 461 -3.04 -25.25 14.42
CA HIS A 461 -4.10 -24.25 14.63
C HIS A 461 -4.84 -23.88 13.35
N ALA A 462 -4.47 -24.49 12.22
CA ALA A 462 -5.13 -24.24 10.96
C ALA A 462 -6.48 -24.95 10.91
N VAL A 463 -7.50 -24.23 10.46
CA VAL A 463 -8.83 -24.74 10.18
C VAL A 463 -8.94 -24.98 8.69
N ARG A 464 -9.44 -26.16 8.31
CA ARG A 464 -9.77 -26.51 6.93
C ARG A 464 -11.25 -26.82 6.82
N LEU A 465 -11.95 -26.03 6.02
CA LEU A 465 -13.36 -26.19 5.70
C LEU A 465 -13.52 -26.68 4.28
N ARG A 466 -14.45 -27.61 4.07
CA ARG A 466 -14.78 -28.16 2.76
C ARG A 466 -16.29 -28.14 2.58
N LEU A 467 -16.72 -27.63 1.43
CA LEU A 467 -18.12 -27.63 1.05
C LEU A 467 -18.27 -28.14 -0.38
N PRO A 468 -18.98 -29.27 -0.61
CA PRO A 468 -19.22 -29.79 -1.94
C PRO A 468 -20.20 -28.91 -2.72
N LYS A 469 -20.27 -29.12 -4.04
CA LYS A 469 -21.25 -28.48 -4.90
C LYS A 469 -22.66 -28.91 -4.50
N PRO A 470 -23.60 -27.97 -4.26
CA PRO A 470 -24.98 -28.37 -4.04
C PRO A 470 -25.47 -29.13 -5.27
N ASN A 471 -25.96 -30.35 -5.05
CA ASN A 471 -26.73 -31.07 -6.05
C ASN A 471 -28.05 -30.32 -6.20
N ILE A 472 -28.22 -29.58 -7.30
CA ILE A 472 -29.49 -28.95 -7.67
C ILE A 472 -30.42 -30.07 -8.18
N ILE A 473 -30.83 -30.98 -7.29
CA ILE A 473 -31.85 -32.01 -7.55
C ILE A 473 -32.65 -32.18 -6.26
N ALA A 474 -33.42 -31.17 -5.87
CA ALA A 474 -34.49 -31.31 -4.86
C ALA A 474 -35.28 -29.99 -4.72
N SER A 475 -35.96 -29.56 -5.77
CA SER A 475 -37.12 -28.64 -5.64
C SER A 475 -37.80 -28.48 -7.00
N VAL A 476 -38.27 -29.59 -7.56
CA VAL A 476 -39.40 -29.52 -8.50
C VAL A 476 -40.37 -30.60 -8.05
N GLU A 477 -41.37 -30.18 -7.28
CA GLU A 477 -42.64 -30.90 -7.17
C GLU A 477 -43.24 -30.95 -8.57
N HIS A 478 -42.93 -31.99 -9.34
CA HIS A 478 -43.78 -32.62 -10.35
C HIS A 478 -42.98 -33.69 -11.13
N PRO A 479 -43.28 -34.99 -10.94
CA PRO A 479 -42.57 -36.06 -11.63
C PRO A 479 -43.30 -36.38 -12.94
N GLN A 480 -43.25 -35.52 -13.95
CA GLN A 480 -43.58 -35.95 -15.31
C GLN A 480 -42.65 -35.34 -16.36
N ARG A 481 -41.91 -36.26 -17.00
CA ARG A 481 -41.13 -36.11 -18.24
C ARG A 481 -40.06 -35.02 -18.24
N GLN A 482 -38.89 -35.37 -17.71
CA GLN A 482 -37.63 -34.88 -18.26
C GLN A 482 -36.83 -36.07 -18.76
N THR A 483 -36.74 -36.18 -20.09
CA THR A 483 -35.89 -37.11 -20.81
C THR A 483 -34.43 -36.94 -20.37
N THR A 484 -33.79 -38.06 -20.07
CA THR A 484 -32.43 -38.28 -19.54
C THR A 484 -31.27 -37.68 -20.36
N ALA A 485 -31.55 -36.95 -21.45
CA ALA A 485 -30.54 -36.36 -22.33
C ALA A 485 -30.20 -34.89 -22.04
N SER A 486 -30.94 -34.18 -21.16
CA SER A 486 -30.65 -32.76 -20.83
C SER A 486 -29.79 -32.55 -19.58
N LEU A 487 -29.50 -33.62 -18.83
CA LEU A 487 -28.82 -33.58 -17.52
C LEU A 487 -27.28 -33.49 -17.58
N TYR A 488 -26.67 -33.48 -18.77
CA TYR A 488 -25.20 -33.61 -18.93
C TYR A 488 -24.48 -32.38 -19.55
N HIS A 489 -25.16 -31.25 -19.74
CA HIS A 489 -24.58 -30.08 -20.41
C HIS A 489 -24.49 -28.81 -19.56
N HIS A 490 -24.27 -28.92 -18.25
CA HIS A 490 -23.66 -27.81 -17.51
C HIS A 490 -22.16 -27.74 -17.85
N ARG A 491 -21.84 -26.95 -18.88
CA ARG A 491 -20.46 -26.59 -19.24
C ARG A 491 -19.71 -26.14 -17.97
N ARG A 492 -18.58 -26.80 -17.71
CA ARG A 492 -17.68 -26.60 -16.56
C ARG A 492 -16.95 -25.26 -16.65
N HIS A 493 -17.66 -24.16 -16.44
CA HIS A 493 -17.05 -22.84 -16.40
C HIS A 493 -16.52 -22.51 -14.99
N ARG A 494 -15.33 -21.91 -14.95
CA ARG A 494 -14.74 -21.36 -13.72
C ARG A 494 -15.69 -20.33 -13.11
N ARG A 495 -15.90 -20.40 -11.80
CA ARG A 495 -16.66 -19.38 -11.03
C ARG A 495 -15.89 -18.07 -11.01
N THR A 496 -16.59 -16.93 -11.08
CA THR A 496 -15.94 -15.63 -10.87
C THR A 496 -15.63 -15.45 -9.39
N LEU A 497 -14.45 -14.92 -9.09
CA LEU A 497 -13.97 -14.67 -7.74
C LEU A 497 -14.04 -13.17 -7.43
N TYR A 498 -14.57 -12.84 -6.25
CA TYR A 498 -14.60 -11.49 -5.71
C TYR A 498 -14.02 -11.50 -4.29
N ILE A 499 -13.22 -10.49 -3.94
CA ILE A 499 -12.71 -10.27 -2.58
C ILE A 499 -13.18 -8.90 -2.12
N GLN A 500 -13.79 -8.83 -0.94
CA GLN A 500 -14.24 -7.57 -0.35
C GLN A 500 -14.17 -7.59 1.17
N LYS A 501 -14.18 -6.40 1.75
CA LYS A 501 -14.47 -6.21 3.17
C LYS A 501 -15.98 -6.16 3.39
N ARG A 502 -16.48 -6.73 4.49
CA ARG A 502 -17.84 -6.50 5.02
C ARG A 502 -17.75 -6.04 6.48
N GLY A 503 -18.82 -5.44 7.01
CA GLY A 503 -18.88 -4.88 8.37
C GLY A 503 -18.69 -3.38 8.41
N ASP A 504 -18.13 -2.88 9.52
CA ASP A 504 -17.91 -1.45 9.79
C ASP A 504 -16.50 -0.95 9.44
N ASP A 505 -16.12 0.23 9.92
CA ASP A 505 -14.81 0.85 9.74
C ASP A 505 -13.86 0.72 10.95
N SER A 506 -14.14 -0.18 11.89
CA SER A 506 -13.35 -0.37 13.12
C SER A 506 -11.97 -1.00 12.87
N ILE A 507 -11.89 -1.88 11.86
CA ILE A 507 -10.68 -2.61 11.48
C ILE A 507 -10.44 -2.44 9.98
N ASP A 508 -9.26 -1.99 9.60
CA ASP A 508 -8.80 -2.05 8.21
C ASP A 508 -8.11 -3.39 7.96
N LEU A 509 -8.27 -3.89 6.73
CA LEU A 509 -7.70 -5.17 6.32
C LEU A 509 -6.59 -4.93 5.30
N LEU A 510 -5.44 -5.55 5.49
CA LEU A 510 -4.37 -5.59 4.50
C LEU A 510 -4.14 -7.02 4.08
N ILE A 511 -4.24 -7.30 2.79
CA ILE A 511 -3.90 -8.60 2.23
C ILE A 511 -2.52 -8.48 1.62
N GLN A 512 -1.52 -9.07 2.27
CA GLN A 512 -0.16 -9.11 1.78
C GLN A 512 0.06 -10.32 0.87
N HIS A 513 0.91 -10.14 -0.14
CA HIS A 513 1.31 -11.20 -1.07
C HIS A 513 0.11 -11.91 -1.70
N LEU A 514 -0.88 -11.16 -2.17
CA LEU A 514 -2.05 -11.75 -2.80
C LEU A 514 -1.65 -12.47 -4.09
N GLN A 515 -1.87 -13.79 -4.14
CA GLN A 515 -1.56 -14.61 -5.30
C GLN A 515 -2.83 -15.31 -5.80
N TYR A 516 -3.04 -15.22 -7.12
CA TYR A 516 -4.12 -15.90 -7.81
C TYR A 516 -3.54 -16.77 -8.93
N ILE A 517 -3.95 -18.03 -8.95
CA ILE A 517 -3.53 -18.98 -9.98
C ILE A 517 -4.78 -19.64 -10.55
N SER A 518 -4.80 -19.80 -11.86
CA SER A 518 -5.84 -20.54 -12.54
C SER A 518 -5.28 -21.33 -13.71
N ALA A 519 -5.94 -22.43 -14.10
CA ALA A 519 -5.48 -23.27 -15.20
C ALA A 519 -5.28 -22.49 -16.53
N ALA A 520 -6.00 -21.37 -16.73
CA ALA A 520 -5.81 -20.48 -17.87
C ALA A 520 -4.41 -19.83 -17.94
N SER A 521 -3.76 -19.57 -16.80
CA SER A 521 -2.43 -18.96 -16.75
C SER A 521 -1.28 -20.00 -16.78
N SER A 522 -1.61 -21.29 -16.66
CA SER A 522 -0.67 -22.40 -16.59
C SER A 522 -0.23 -22.93 -17.97
N GLU A 523 -1.04 -22.75 -19.01
CA GLU A 523 -0.76 -23.33 -20.33
C GLU A 523 0.54 -22.76 -20.96
N HIS A 524 0.94 -21.53 -20.62
CA HIS A 524 2.22 -20.99 -21.08
C HIS A 524 3.43 -21.58 -20.36
N LEU A 525 3.32 -21.88 -19.06
CA LEU A 525 4.43 -22.43 -18.27
C LEU A 525 4.61 -23.93 -18.55
N SER A 526 3.51 -24.66 -18.68
CA SER A 526 3.53 -26.09 -19.03
C SER A 526 3.96 -26.30 -20.49
N ALA A 527 3.52 -25.48 -21.45
CA ALA A 527 4.02 -25.57 -22.83
C ALA A 527 5.51 -25.26 -22.94
N VAL A 528 6.04 -24.28 -22.19
CA VAL A 528 7.48 -23.95 -22.18
C VAL A 528 8.29 -25.03 -21.46
N LEU A 529 7.78 -25.61 -20.36
CA LEU A 529 8.45 -26.72 -19.67
C LEU A 529 8.44 -28.00 -20.52
N ILE A 530 7.34 -28.28 -21.21
CA ILE A 530 7.22 -29.40 -22.16
C ILE A 530 8.13 -29.16 -23.37
N LEU A 531 8.19 -27.94 -23.93
CA LEU A 531 9.14 -27.60 -25.01
C LEU A 531 10.60 -27.73 -24.56
N LEU A 532 10.94 -27.30 -23.35
CA LEU A 532 12.29 -27.44 -22.77
C LEU A 532 12.64 -28.91 -22.51
N LEU A 533 11.69 -29.70 -21.99
CA LEU A 533 11.86 -31.14 -21.82
C LEU A 533 12.01 -31.85 -23.17
N CYS A 534 11.19 -31.52 -24.17
CA CYS A 534 11.32 -32.04 -25.53
C CYS A 534 12.66 -31.65 -26.18
N PHE A 535 13.16 -30.43 -25.95
CA PHE A 535 14.49 -30.01 -26.41
C PHE A 535 15.62 -30.78 -25.72
N PHE A 536 15.50 -31.02 -24.41
CA PHE A 536 16.48 -31.80 -23.64
C PHE A 536 16.50 -33.29 -24.05
N PHE A 537 15.35 -33.87 -24.37
CA PHE A 537 15.25 -35.25 -24.85
C PHE A 537 15.68 -35.40 -26.32
N ALA A 538 15.44 -34.39 -27.16
CA ALA A 538 15.96 -34.37 -28.54
C ALA A 538 17.49 -34.29 -28.57
N TYR A 539 18.12 -33.58 -27.62
CA TYR A 539 19.59 -33.48 -27.53
C TYR A 539 20.28 -34.79 -27.06
N LYS A 540 19.54 -35.71 -26.43
CA LYS A 540 20.05 -37.02 -25.97
C LYS A 540 19.62 -38.22 -26.82
N GLY A 541 19.02 -37.99 -28.00
CA GLY A 541 18.81 -39.04 -29.00
C GLY A 541 17.84 -40.16 -28.61
N THR A 542 16.99 -39.97 -27.60
CA THR A 542 15.97 -40.96 -27.22
C THR A 542 14.60 -40.29 -27.20
N VAL A 543 13.82 -40.54 -28.26
CA VAL A 543 12.40 -40.18 -28.32
C VAL A 543 11.62 -41.29 -27.64
N VAL A 544 11.17 -41.05 -26.41
CA VAL A 544 10.13 -41.88 -25.78
C VAL A 544 8.81 -41.14 -25.93
N VAL A 545 7.93 -41.68 -26.78
CA VAL A 545 6.54 -41.23 -26.87
C VAL A 545 5.78 -41.86 -25.70
N ILE A 546 5.40 -41.05 -24.71
CA ILE A 546 4.43 -41.47 -23.69
C ILE A 546 3.06 -40.98 -24.17
N LEU A 547 2.19 -41.94 -24.51
CA LEU A 547 0.78 -41.75 -24.85
C LEU A 547 -0.06 -41.40 -23.62
#